data_AF-A0A059LN53-F1
#
_entry.id   AF-A0A059LN53-F1
#
_cell.length_a   1.000
_cell.length_b   1.000
_cell.length_c   1.000
_cell.angle_alpha   90.00
_cell.angle_beta   90.00
_cell.angle_gamma   90.00
#
_symmetry.space_group_name_H-M   'P 1'
#
loop_
_entity.id
_entity.type
_entity.pdbx_description
1 polymer ?
#
loop_
_entity_poly.entity_id
_entity_poly.type
_entity_poly.pdbx_seq_one_letter_code
_entity_poly.pdbx_strand_id
1 'polypeptide(L)'
;MEGAHRRNARRGHRVEPFIIGVAGGAASGKTMVCQLITQRLQEQGAVIVAQDWFYRDLTEAQLASLAECDFDCPDAVDEPLLLRCLDALKAREPCQVPVYDAAEHRRAQSTRRLLPADVVVLEGLHVLHSEAVRARLHMKIFVDADDDVRLARRVKRDVSELGRDVATVIRQYTRFVKPAFESYVAPSRRHADVVIPWHSGSGNAVAIDLIAEHIRLKLQQHDLRRLYANLQIIPSSFQIRGMHTIIRDANTSTADFAFYADRLLRLVVEAGLGCLPFEDKFVFTPTGRVYAGVEFAKR
;
A
#
# COMPACT_ATOMS: atom_id res chain seq x y z
N MET A 1 17.61 -2.47 52.23
CA MET A 1 16.17 -2.65 51.95
C MET A 1 15.79 -1.63 50.90
N GLU A 2 16.03 -1.97 49.63
CA GLU A 2 15.79 -1.12 48.47
C GLU A 2 14.34 -1.29 48.00
N GLY A 3 13.61 -0.18 47.96
CA GLY A 3 12.25 -0.11 47.46
C GLY A 3 12.24 -0.16 45.93
N ALA A 4 11.85 -1.31 45.39
CA ALA A 4 11.61 -1.50 43.96
C ALA A 4 10.40 -0.66 43.51
N HIS A 5 10.66 0.50 42.90
CA HIS A 5 9.68 1.21 42.10
C HIS A 5 9.31 0.36 40.87
N ARG A 6 8.14 -0.27 40.94
CA ARG A 6 7.43 -0.88 39.81
C ARG A 6 7.21 0.18 38.72
N ARG A 7 8.07 0.20 37.69
CA ARG A 7 7.77 0.88 36.43
C ARG A 7 6.69 0.06 35.73
N ASN A 8 5.45 0.48 35.88
CA ASN A 8 4.33 -0.05 35.13
C ASN A 8 4.45 0.49 33.70
N ALA A 9 5.17 -0.24 32.84
CA ALA A 9 5.22 0.04 31.42
C ALA A 9 3.80 -0.12 30.87
N ARG A 10 3.15 1.01 30.56
CA ARG A 10 1.95 1.03 29.72
C ARG A 10 2.33 0.39 28.39
N ARG A 11 2.07 -0.91 28.23
CA ARG A 11 2.02 -1.56 26.91
C ARG A 11 0.92 -0.83 26.15
N GLY A 12 1.29 0.19 25.37
CA GLY A 12 0.36 0.81 24.43
C GLY A 12 -0.20 -0.31 23.55
N HIS A 13 -1.52 -0.42 23.47
CA HIS A 13 -2.16 -1.31 22.51
C HIS A 13 -1.63 -0.96 21.12
N ARG A 14 -0.73 -1.79 20.58
CA ARG A 14 -0.29 -1.65 19.20
C ARG A 14 -1.49 -1.99 18.33
N VAL A 15 -2.05 -0.99 17.65
CA VAL A 15 -3.16 -1.19 16.71
C VAL A 15 -2.64 -2.05 15.57
N GLU A 16 -3.22 -3.24 15.41
CA GLU A 16 -2.89 -4.15 14.31
C GLU A 16 -3.11 -3.45 12.96
N PRO A 17 -2.26 -3.70 11.95
CA PRO A 17 -2.43 -3.10 10.64
C PRO A 17 -3.69 -3.63 9.94
N PHE A 18 -4.29 -2.80 9.08
CA PHE A 18 -5.40 -3.22 8.24
C PHE A 18 -4.86 -3.97 7.01
N ILE A 19 -5.01 -5.30 7.03
CA ILE A 19 -4.54 -6.21 5.98
C ILE A 19 -5.66 -6.48 4.96
N ILE A 20 -5.38 -6.23 3.69
CA ILE A 20 -6.27 -6.40 2.55
C ILE A 20 -5.70 -7.49 1.66
N GLY A 21 -6.51 -8.48 1.30
CA GLY A 21 -6.16 -9.47 0.28
C GLY A 21 -6.81 -9.15 -1.05
N VAL A 22 -6.02 -9.09 -2.12
CA VAL A 22 -6.50 -8.86 -3.48
C VAL A 22 -6.13 -10.06 -4.35
N ALA A 23 -7.13 -10.80 -4.78
CA ALA A 23 -6.98 -11.91 -5.72
C ALA A 23 -7.63 -11.63 -7.07
N GLY A 24 -7.35 -12.49 -8.03
CA GLY A 24 -7.89 -12.41 -9.39
C GLY A 24 -7.02 -13.21 -10.34
N GLY A 25 -7.57 -13.53 -11.52
CA GLY A 25 -6.81 -14.26 -12.55
C GLY A 25 -5.58 -13.50 -13.01
N ALA A 26 -4.62 -14.21 -13.60
CA ALA A 26 -3.48 -13.58 -14.25
C ALA A 26 -3.96 -12.51 -15.26
N ALA A 27 -3.33 -11.34 -15.24
CA ALA A 27 -3.69 -10.18 -16.05
C ALA A 27 -5.13 -9.62 -15.85
N SER A 28 -5.80 -9.92 -14.72
CA SER A 28 -7.12 -9.32 -14.39
C SER A 28 -7.07 -7.83 -14.12
N GLY A 29 -5.93 -7.30 -13.66
CA GLY A 29 -5.77 -5.92 -13.21
C GLY A 29 -5.50 -5.77 -11.71
N LYS A 30 -5.37 -6.88 -10.96
CA LYS A 30 -5.02 -6.91 -9.52
C LYS A 30 -3.88 -5.95 -9.14
N THR A 31 -2.74 -6.01 -9.82
CA THR A 31 -1.58 -5.16 -9.53
C THR A 31 -1.90 -3.67 -9.73
N MET A 32 -2.67 -3.32 -10.76
CA MET A 32 -3.10 -1.94 -11.02
C MET A 32 -4.10 -1.46 -9.95
N VAL A 33 -5.07 -2.30 -9.58
CA VAL A 33 -6.00 -2.02 -8.49
C VAL A 33 -5.24 -1.75 -7.19
N CYS A 34 -4.28 -2.61 -6.83
CA CYS A 34 -3.44 -2.44 -5.65
C CYS A 34 -2.66 -1.13 -5.69
N GLN A 35 -2.02 -0.81 -6.82
CA GLN A 35 -1.29 0.46 -7.01
C GLN A 35 -2.20 1.68 -6.82
N LEU A 36 -3.41 1.67 -7.38
CA LEU A 36 -4.37 2.76 -7.26
C LEU A 36 -4.91 2.92 -5.84
N ILE A 37 -5.15 1.81 -5.13
CA ILE A 37 -5.53 1.82 -3.70
C ILE A 37 -4.37 2.41 -2.88
N THR A 38 -3.16 1.88 -3.04
CA THR A 38 -1.96 2.37 -2.33
C THR A 38 -1.68 3.84 -2.64
N GLN A 39 -1.91 4.31 -3.87
CA GLN A 39 -1.76 5.73 -4.24
C GLN A 39 -2.74 6.62 -3.45
N ARG A 40 -4.00 6.21 -3.30
CA ARG A 40 -4.98 6.94 -2.47
C ARG A 40 -4.70 6.86 -0.98
N LEU A 41 -3.89 5.88 -0.56
CA LEU A 41 -3.50 5.66 0.83
C LEU A 41 -2.06 6.11 1.14
N GLN A 42 -1.45 6.93 0.27
CA GLN A 42 -0.05 7.33 0.41
C GLN A 42 0.25 8.03 1.74
N GLU A 43 -0.68 8.81 2.27
CA GLU A 43 -0.52 9.52 3.54
C GLU A 43 -0.59 8.58 4.75
N GLN A 44 -1.22 7.42 4.58
CA GLN A 44 -1.51 6.43 5.62
C GLN A 44 -0.42 5.35 5.71
N GLY A 45 0.62 5.40 4.88
CA GLY A 45 1.71 4.42 4.94
C GLY A 45 1.23 3.01 4.58
N ALA A 46 0.77 2.83 3.35
CA ALA A 46 0.39 1.52 2.80
C ALA A 46 1.58 0.81 2.13
N VAL A 47 1.70 -0.50 2.34
CA VAL A 47 2.70 -1.34 1.69
C VAL A 47 2.04 -2.46 0.89
N ILE A 48 2.57 -2.75 -0.29
CA ILE A 48 2.13 -3.89 -1.10
C ILE A 48 3.02 -5.09 -0.78
N VAL A 49 2.42 -6.27 -0.63
CA VAL A 49 3.08 -7.58 -0.58
C VAL A 49 2.59 -8.38 -1.77
N ALA A 50 3.47 -8.77 -2.69
CA ALA A 50 3.07 -9.65 -3.79
C ALA A 50 3.35 -11.11 -3.44
N GLN A 51 2.36 -11.98 -3.64
CA GLN A 51 2.47 -13.42 -3.46
C GLN A 51 3.56 -14.02 -4.36
N ASP A 52 3.76 -13.45 -5.54
CA ASP A 52 4.77 -13.86 -6.52
C ASP A 52 6.20 -13.80 -5.95
N TRP A 53 6.47 -12.99 -4.91
CA TRP A 53 7.78 -13.00 -4.24
C TRP A 53 8.06 -14.34 -3.56
N PHE A 54 7.01 -15.05 -3.15
CA PHE A 54 7.08 -16.27 -2.34
C PHE A 54 7.05 -17.54 -3.19
N TYR A 55 7.20 -17.49 -4.52
CA TYR A 55 7.39 -18.70 -5.33
C TYR A 55 8.58 -19.51 -4.82
N ARG A 56 8.45 -20.84 -4.77
CA ARG A 56 9.53 -21.76 -4.39
C ARG A 56 10.63 -21.76 -5.45
N ASP A 57 11.84 -22.11 -5.02
CA ASP A 57 12.90 -22.45 -5.97
C ASP A 57 12.57 -23.75 -6.69
N LEU A 58 12.96 -23.80 -7.96
CA LEU A 58 12.81 -24.99 -8.78
C LEU A 58 13.93 -25.99 -8.51
N THR A 59 13.58 -27.26 -8.54
CA THR A 59 14.56 -28.36 -8.55
C THR A 59 15.32 -28.41 -9.88
N GLU A 60 16.48 -29.07 -9.93
CA GLU A 60 17.25 -29.24 -11.17
C GLU A 60 16.42 -29.90 -12.29
N ALA A 61 15.55 -30.86 -11.94
CA ALA A 61 14.65 -31.51 -12.88
C ALA A 61 13.61 -30.55 -13.46
N GLN A 62 13.08 -29.64 -12.64
CA GLN A 62 12.12 -28.61 -13.09
C GLN A 62 12.81 -27.55 -13.96
N LEU A 63 14.04 -27.17 -13.62
CA LEU A 63 14.85 -26.27 -14.45
C LEU A 63 15.17 -26.87 -15.82
N ALA A 64 15.39 -28.19 -15.88
CA ALA A 64 15.58 -28.90 -17.15
C ALA A 64 14.31 -28.98 -18.00
N SER A 65 13.13 -28.69 -17.44
CA SER A 65 11.83 -28.76 -18.12
C SER A 65 10.89 -27.64 -17.69
N LEU A 66 11.36 -26.38 -17.80
CA LEU A 66 10.58 -25.19 -17.42
C LEU A 66 9.21 -25.10 -18.13
N ALA A 67 9.13 -25.57 -19.38
CA ALA A 67 7.90 -25.60 -20.16
C ALA A 67 6.83 -26.56 -19.58
N GLU A 68 7.23 -27.47 -18.70
CA GLU A 68 6.38 -28.47 -18.06
C GLU A 68 5.97 -28.05 -16.63
N CYS A 69 6.51 -26.94 -16.11
CA CYS A 69 6.26 -26.48 -14.76
C CYS A 69 4.97 -25.67 -14.66
N ASP A 70 4.08 -26.06 -13.74
CA ASP A 70 2.87 -25.31 -13.41
C ASP A 70 3.15 -24.30 -12.29
N PHE A 71 3.36 -23.05 -12.68
CA PHE A 71 3.55 -21.93 -11.75
C PHE A 71 2.22 -21.37 -11.22
N ASP A 72 1.09 -21.76 -11.79
CA ASP A 72 -0.24 -21.29 -11.39
C ASP A 72 -0.90 -22.26 -10.38
N CYS A 73 -0.18 -23.31 -9.95
CA CYS A 73 -0.57 -24.21 -8.87
C CYS A 73 -0.27 -23.59 -7.49
N PRO A 74 -1.17 -23.71 -6.47
CA PRO A 74 -0.90 -23.25 -5.11
C PRO A 74 0.42 -23.76 -4.51
N ASP A 75 0.84 -24.99 -4.85
CA ASP A 75 2.08 -25.60 -4.35
C ASP A 75 3.35 -24.88 -4.82
N ALA A 76 3.27 -24.13 -5.93
CA ALA A 76 4.38 -23.31 -6.41
C ALA A 76 4.73 -22.21 -5.40
N VAL A 77 3.81 -21.82 -4.51
CA VAL A 77 4.03 -20.79 -3.49
C VAL A 77 4.51 -21.41 -2.18
N ASP A 78 5.53 -20.80 -1.57
CA ASP A 78 5.98 -21.07 -0.21
C ASP A 78 5.04 -20.36 0.78
N GLU A 79 3.84 -20.93 0.92
CA GLU A 79 2.82 -20.42 1.83
C GLU A 79 3.32 -20.28 3.28
N PRO A 80 4.09 -21.23 3.86
CA PRO A 80 4.64 -21.04 5.20
C PRO A 80 5.50 -19.77 5.34
N LEU A 81 6.32 -19.44 4.34
CA LEU A 81 7.09 -18.20 4.34
C LEU A 81 6.20 -16.96 4.20
N LEU A 82 5.17 -17.02 3.35
CA LEU A 82 4.17 -15.95 3.23
C LEU A 82 3.43 -15.70 4.56
N LEU A 83 2.97 -16.76 5.23
CA LEU A 83 2.27 -16.66 6.51
C LEU A 83 3.17 -16.06 7.59
N ARG A 84 4.44 -16.47 7.67
CA ARG A 84 5.41 -15.85 8.60
C ARG A 84 5.59 -14.36 8.33
N CYS A 85 5.65 -13.95 7.06
CA CYS A 85 5.71 -12.54 6.68
C CYS A 85 4.44 -11.78 7.15
N LEU A 86 3.26 -12.31 6.88
CA LEU A 86 1.99 -11.67 7.30
C LEU A 86 1.88 -11.57 8.82
N ASP A 87 2.26 -12.62 9.56
CA ASP A 87 2.23 -12.64 11.01
C ASP A 87 3.21 -11.62 11.61
N ALA A 88 4.42 -11.49 11.04
CA ALA A 88 5.37 -10.45 11.44
C ALA A 88 4.84 -9.04 11.17
N LEU A 89 4.27 -8.79 9.98
CA LEU A 89 3.68 -7.48 9.66
C LEU A 89 2.50 -7.17 10.58
N LYS A 90 1.65 -8.16 10.89
CA LYS A 90 0.54 -8.03 11.84
C LYS A 90 1.03 -7.66 13.24
N ALA A 91 2.15 -8.23 13.68
CA ALA A 91 2.84 -7.89 14.93
C ALA A 91 3.58 -6.54 14.90
N ARG A 92 3.55 -5.82 13.77
CA ARG A 92 4.31 -4.58 13.51
C ARG A 92 5.82 -4.79 13.60
N GLU A 93 6.30 -5.92 13.10
CA GLU A 93 7.72 -6.27 13.04
C GLU A 93 8.23 -6.24 11.59
N PRO A 94 9.45 -5.74 11.33
CA PRO A 94 10.06 -5.85 10.01
C PRO A 94 10.25 -7.32 9.62
N CYS A 95 10.04 -7.65 8.36
CA CYS A 95 10.29 -8.99 7.84
C CYS A 95 11.21 -8.95 6.62
N GLN A 96 11.93 -10.06 6.40
CA GLN A 96 12.73 -10.27 5.20
C GLN A 96 11.88 -11.02 4.19
N VAL A 97 11.67 -10.42 3.02
CA VAL A 97 10.98 -11.06 1.90
C VAL A 97 11.98 -11.46 0.83
N PRO A 98 11.79 -12.63 0.18
CA PRO A 98 12.61 -13.04 -0.96
C PRO A 98 12.50 -12.05 -2.12
N VAL A 99 13.55 -11.98 -2.93
CA VAL A 99 13.53 -11.33 -4.25
C VAL A 99 13.44 -12.45 -5.29
N TYR A 100 12.32 -12.54 -6.00
CA TYR A 100 12.10 -13.57 -7.02
C TYR A 100 12.35 -13.00 -8.41
N ASP A 101 13.18 -13.69 -9.20
CA ASP A 101 13.42 -13.40 -10.60
C ASP A 101 12.48 -14.23 -11.48
N ALA A 102 11.52 -13.57 -12.12
CA ALA A 102 10.53 -14.20 -12.97
C ALA A 102 11.06 -14.61 -14.36
N ALA A 103 12.22 -14.09 -14.78
CA ALA A 103 12.87 -14.49 -16.02
C ALA A 103 13.67 -15.80 -15.80
N GLU A 104 14.41 -15.85 -14.69
CA GLU A 104 15.25 -17.01 -14.33
C GLU A 104 14.49 -18.09 -13.54
N HIS A 105 13.26 -17.80 -13.11
CA HIS A 105 12.42 -18.66 -12.28
C HIS A 105 13.09 -19.11 -10.97
N ARG A 106 13.83 -18.21 -10.32
CA ARG A 106 14.59 -18.49 -9.09
C ARG A 106 14.52 -17.35 -8.09
N ARG A 107 14.70 -17.66 -6.81
CA ARG A 107 14.96 -16.69 -5.76
C ARG A 107 16.41 -16.23 -5.83
N ALA A 108 16.62 -14.92 -5.70
CA ALA A 108 17.93 -14.36 -5.46
C ALA A 108 18.41 -14.74 -4.03
N GLN A 109 19.72 -14.78 -3.83
CA GLN A 109 20.31 -14.94 -2.50
C GLN A 109 20.04 -13.73 -1.59
N SER A 110 19.77 -12.56 -2.19
CA SER A 110 19.43 -11.35 -1.46
C SER A 110 17.96 -11.33 -1.04
N THR A 111 17.70 -10.76 0.13
CA THR A 111 16.35 -10.48 0.61
C THR A 111 16.11 -8.98 0.63
N ARG A 112 14.83 -8.60 0.54
CA ARG A 112 14.41 -7.22 0.76
C ARG A 112 13.77 -7.11 2.14
N ARG A 113 14.17 -6.09 2.90
CA ARG A 113 13.54 -5.76 4.17
C ARG A 113 12.24 -5.00 3.93
N LEU A 114 11.13 -5.53 4.45
CA LEU A 114 9.83 -4.86 4.46
C LEU A 114 9.58 -4.27 5.85
N LEU A 115 9.21 -2.99 5.89
CA LEU A 115 8.89 -2.30 7.12
C LEU A 115 7.39 -2.44 7.46
N PRO A 116 7.01 -2.42 8.74
CA PRO A 116 5.62 -2.33 9.16
C PRO A 116 4.93 -1.09 8.59
N ALA A 117 3.64 -1.23 8.30
CA ALA A 117 2.77 -0.20 7.74
C ALA A 117 1.42 -0.22 8.45
N ASP A 118 0.62 0.85 8.34
CA ASP A 118 -0.75 0.85 8.88
C ASP A 118 -1.70 0.04 7.98
N VAL A 119 -1.39 -0.04 6.67
CA VAL A 119 -2.13 -0.83 5.69
C VAL A 119 -1.20 -1.78 4.96
N VAL A 120 -1.57 -3.05 4.91
CA VAL A 120 -0.85 -4.08 4.14
C VAL A 120 -1.77 -4.57 3.03
N VAL A 121 -1.35 -4.42 1.77
CA VAL A 121 -2.09 -4.90 0.60
C VAL A 121 -1.38 -6.14 0.08
N LEU A 122 -1.91 -7.33 0.39
CA LEU A 122 -1.43 -8.60 -0.14
C LEU A 122 -2.11 -8.90 -1.48
N GLU A 123 -1.35 -8.98 -2.57
CA GLU A 123 -1.88 -9.34 -3.89
C GLU A 123 -1.34 -10.67 -4.41
N GLY A 124 -2.15 -11.42 -5.16
CA GLY A 124 -1.71 -12.70 -5.73
C GLY A 124 -2.84 -13.56 -6.27
N LEU A 125 -2.52 -14.58 -7.05
CA LEU A 125 -3.51 -15.48 -7.65
C LEU A 125 -4.29 -16.26 -6.57
N HIS A 126 -3.58 -16.76 -5.55
CA HIS A 126 -4.09 -17.71 -4.56
C HIS A 126 -4.33 -17.07 -3.19
N VAL A 127 -4.28 -15.75 -3.08
CA VAL A 127 -4.48 -15.03 -1.80
C VAL A 127 -5.81 -15.39 -1.13
N LEU A 128 -6.87 -15.53 -1.93
CA LEU A 128 -8.19 -15.93 -1.45
C LEU A 128 -8.42 -17.45 -1.51
N HIS A 129 -7.50 -18.23 -2.08
CA HIS A 129 -7.59 -19.70 -2.11
C HIS A 129 -7.20 -20.32 -0.76
N SER A 130 -6.16 -19.77 -0.11
CA SER A 130 -5.66 -20.25 1.18
C SER A 130 -6.53 -19.82 2.36
N GLU A 131 -7.04 -20.77 3.13
CA GLU A 131 -7.78 -20.48 4.37
C GLU A 131 -6.91 -19.81 5.42
N ALA A 132 -5.67 -20.27 5.57
CA ALA A 132 -4.71 -19.70 6.51
C ALA A 132 -4.42 -18.24 6.19
N VAL A 133 -4.26 -17.89 4.91
CA VAL A 133 -4.10 -16.49 4.49
C VAL A 133 -5.38 -15.72 4.77
N ARG A 134 -6.55 -16.21 4.34
CA ARG A 134 -7.85 -15.54 4.55
C ARG A 134 -8.13 -15.19 6.01
N ALA A 135 -7.74 -16.05 6.95
CA ALA A 135 -7.92 -15.81 8.39
C ALA A 135 -7.14 -14.58 8.91
N ARG A 136 -6.15 -14.08 8.16
CA ARG A 136 -5.35 -12.89 8.49
C ARG A 136 -5.82 -11.62 7.76
N LEU A 137 -6.81 -11.73 6.86
CA LEU A 137 -7.30 -10.63 6.03
C LEU A 137 -8.54 -9.97 6.63
N HIS A 138 -8.49 -8.64 6.75
CA HIS A 138 -9.62 -7.83 7.20
C HIS A 138 -10.61 -7.54 6.07
N MET A 139 -10.10 -7.42 4.84
CA MET A 139 -10.90 -7.21 3.63
C MET A 139 -10.37 -8.08 2.50
N LYS A 140 -11.28 -8.73 1.77
CA LYS A 140 -10.99 -9.67 0.67
C LYS A 140 -11.59 -9.13 -0.61
N ILE A 141 -10.74 -8.85 -1.59
CA ILE A 141 -11.12 -8.26 -2.87
C ILE A 141 -10.80 -9.26 -3.97
N PHE A 142 -11.76 -9.46 -4.88
CA PHE A 142 -11.52 -10.20 -6.11
C PHE A 142 -11.63 -9.26 -7.31
N VAL A 143 -10.57 -9.13 -8.10
CA VAL A 143 -10.57 -8.35 -9.34
C VAL A 143 -11.01 -9.24 -10.49
N ASP A 144 -12.19 -8.95 -11.02
CA ASP A 144 -12.84 -9.75 -12.05
C ASP A 144 -12.67 -9.14 -13.44
N ALA A 145 -12.32 -9.98 -14.41
CA ALA A 145 -12.18 -9.63 -15.81
C ALA A 145 -12.30 -10.91 -16.65
N ASP A 146 -12.93 -10.77 -17.81
CA ASP A 146 -13.19 -11.88 -18.72
C ASP A 146 -11.89 -12.57 -19.19
N ASP A 147 -11.98 -13.87 -19.42
CA ASP A 147 -10.86 -14.75 -19.76
C ASP A 147 -10.11 -14.31 -21.02
N ASP A 148 -10.84 -13.87 -22.04
CA ASP A 148 -10.33 -13.37 -23.30
C ASP A 148 -9.60 -12.02 -23.12
N VAL A 149 -10.16 -11.10 -22.34
CA VAL A 149 -9.54 -9.83 -21.98
C VAL A 149 -8.25 -10.06 -21.22
N ARG A 150 -8.25 -10.98 -20.24
CA ARG A 150 -7.06 -11.37 -19.48
C ARG A 150 -6.01 -12.01 -20.38
N LEU A 151 -6.40 -12.93 -21.27
CA LEU A 151 -5.51 -13.57 -22.22
C LEU A 151 -4.87 -12.55 -23.16
N ALA A 152 -5.65 -11.62 -23.73
CA ALA A 152 -5.15 -10.56 -24.60
C ALA A 152 -4.11 -9.67 -23.89
N ARG A 153 -4.39 -9.27 -22.65
CA ARG A 153 -3.45 -8.51 -21.81
C ARG A 153 -2.18 -9.31 -21.50
N ARG A 154 -2.32 -10.60 -21.20
CA ARG A 154 -1.18 -11.50 -20.94
C ARG A 154 -0.30 -11.67 -22.17
N VAL A 155 -0.88 -11.96 -23.33
CA VAL A 155 -0.14 -12.10 -24.60
C VAL A 155 0.61 -10.80 -24.88
N LYS A 156 -0.05 -9.65 -24.78
CA LYS A 156 0.61 -8.35 -24.98
C LYS A 156 1.82 -8.20 -24.05
N ARG A 157 1.62 -8.37 -22.75
CA ARG A 157 2.67 -8.24 -21.72
C ARG A 157 3.83 -9.22 -21.94
N ASP A 158 3.53 -10.50 -22.09
CA ASP A 158 4.55 -11.56 -22.17
C ASP A 158 5.37 -11.46 -23.46
N VAL A 159 4.77 -10.98 -24.56
CA VAL A 159 5.49 -10.73 -25.82
C VAL A 159 6.31 -9.45 -25.73
N SER A 160 5.73 -8.34 -25.27
CA SER A 160 6.42 -7.04 -25.31
C SER A 160 7.44 -6.84 -24.19
N GLU A 161 7.16 -7.35 -22.99
CA GLU A 161 7.99 -7.11 -21.80
C GLU A 161 8.92 -8.29 -21.49
N LEU A 162 8.51 -9.53 -21.81
CA LEU A 162 9.28 -10.74 -21.48
C LEU A 162 9.88 -11.44 -22.72
N GLY A 163 9.67 -10.90 -23.93
CA GLY A 163 10.24 -11.43 -25.18
C GLY A 163 9.76 -12.83 -25.56
N ARG A 164 8.59 -13.26 -25.07
CA ARG A 164 8.07 -14.61 -25.33
C ARG A 164 7.37 -14.71 -26.68
N ASP A 165 7.47 -15.89 -27.31
CA ASP A 165 6.70 -16.22 -28.51
C ASP A 165 5.20 -16.42 -28.20
N VAL A 166 4.33 -15.91 -29.07
CA VAL A 166 2.87 -15.98 -28.91
C VAL A 166 2.40 -17.43 -28.79
N ALA A 167 2.91 -18.34 -29.61
CA ALA A 167 2.48 -19.73 -29.57
C ALA A 167 2.89 -20.41 -28.25
N THR A 168 4.05 -20.05 -27.69
CA THR A 168 4.46 -20.49 -26.35
C THR A 168 3.52 -19.98 -25.26
N VAL A 169 3.13 -18.70 -25.29
CA VAL A 169 2.19 -18.12 -24.32
C VAL A 169 0.82 -18.83 -24.39
N ILE A 170 0.29 -19.07 -25.59
CA ILE A 170 -0.99 -19.77 -25.77
C ILE A 170 -0.92 -21.22 -25.30
N ARG A 171 0.18 -21.94 -25.58
CA ARG A 171 0.39 -23.32 -25.08
C ARG A 171 0.41 -23.36 -23.56
N GLN A 172 1.19 -22.48 -22.92
CA GLN A 172 1.25 -22.40 -21.46
C GLN A 172 -0.11 -22.05 -20.86
N TYR A 173 -0.82 -21.10 -21.47
CA TYR A 173 -2.14 -20.68 -21.01
C TYR A 173 -3.15 -21.82 -21.02
N THR A 174 -3.23 -22.53 -22.13
CA THR A 174 -4.19 -23.63 -22.32
C THR A 174 -3.86 -24.81 -21.42
N ARG A 175 -2.57 -25.09 -21.22
CA ARG A 175 -2.11 -26.26 -20.47
C ARG A 175 -2.16 -26.09 -18.95
N PHE A 176 -1.78 -24.93 -18.43
CA PHE A 176 -1.60 -24.72 -16.99
C PHE A 176 -2.50 -23.61 -16.46
N VAL A 177 -2.41 -22.42 -17.04
CA VAL A 177 -2.99 -21.20 -16.48
C VAL A 177 -4.52 -21.28 -16.40
N LYS A 178 -5.18 -21.70 -17.49
CA LYS A 178 -6.64 -21.78 -17.53
C LYS A 178 -7.17 -22.87 -16.59
N PRO A 179 -6.67 -24.13 -16.64
CA PRO A 179 -7.06 -25.16 -15.67
C PRO A 179 -6.82 -24.76 -14.22
N ALA A 180 -5.67 -24.15 -13.90
CA ALA A 180 -5.35 -23.70 -12.55
C ALA A 180 -6.25 -22.53 -12.10
N PHE A 181 -6.56 -21.60 -13.00
CA PHE A 181 -7.52 -20.54 -12.72
C PHE A 181 -8.89 -21.10 -12.38
N GLU A 182 -9.42 -22.01 -13.19
CA GLU A 182 -10.74 -22.64 -12.98
C GLU A 182 -10.78 -23.48 -11.70
N SER A 183 -9.66 -24.14 -11.36
CA SER A 183 -9.58 -25.03 -10.20
C SER A 183 -9.37 -24.30 -8.87
N TYR A 184 -8.55 -23.24 -8.87
CA TYR A 184 -8.06 -22.63 -7.64
C TYR A 184 -8.45 -21.17 -7.47
N VAL A 185 -8.38 -20.37 -8.55
CA VAL A 185 -8.53 -18.91 -8.47
C VAL A 185 -10.00 -18.49 -8.59
N ALA A 186 -10.70 -18.92 -9.65
CA ALA A 186 -12.10 -18.56 -9.87
C ALA A 186 -13.02 -18.98 -8.72
N PRO A 187 -12.90 -20.20 -8.15
CA PRO A 187 -13.72 -20.60 -7.00
C PRO A 187 -13.46 -19.75 -5.76
N SER A 188 -12.25 -19.19 -5.61
CA SER A 188 -11.90 -18.35 -4.46
C SER A 188 -12.66 -17.03 -4.42
N ARG A 189 -13.28 -16.61 -5.55
CA ARG A 189 -14.15 -15.43 -5.65
C ARG A 189 -15.29 -15.45 -4.63
N ARG A 190 -15.81 -16.62 -4.27
CA ARG A 190 -16.87 -16.78 -3.25
C ARG A 190 -16.45 -16.30 -1.86
N HIS A 191 -15.15 -16.18 -1.61
CA HIS A 191 -14.61 -15.70 -0.34
C HIS A 191 -14.32 -14.19 -0.34
N ALA A 192 -14.60 -13.48 -1.44
CA ALA A 192 -14.40 -12.05 -1.53
C ALA A 192 -15.54 -11.30 -0.82
N ASP A 193 -15.16 -10.27 -0.08
CA ASP A 193 -16.08 -9.29 0.50
C ASP A 193 -16.54 -8.29 -0.59
N VAL A 194 -15.65 -8.00 -1.57
CA VAL A 194 -15.92 -7.09 -2.70
C VAL A 194 -15.37 -7.69 -4.00
N VAL A 195 -16.18 -7.64 -5.07
CA VAL A 195 -15.74 -7.96 -6.43
C VAL A 195 -15.60 -6.67 -7.22
N ILE A 196 -14.41 -6.43 -7.79
CA ILE A 196 -14.14 -5.24 -8.62
C ILE A 196 -14.14 -5.67 -10.09
N PRO A 197 -15.15 -5.29 -10.87
CA PRO A 197 -15.13 -5.44 -12.32
C PRO A 197 -14.01 -4.58 -12.94
N TRP A 198 -13.19 -5.17 -13.82
CA TRP A 198 -11.99 -4.53 -14.41
C TRP A 198 -11.86 -4.71 -15.94
N HIS A 199 -12.78 -4.06 -16.67
CA HIS A 199 -12.89 -4.18 -18.13
C HIS A 199 -12.55 -2.90 -18.92
N SER A 200 -12.29 -1.75 -18.27
CA SER A 200 -12.21 -0.44 -18.94
C SER A 200 -10.87 0.27 -18.73
N GLY A 201 -10.35 0.92 -19.78
CA GLY A 201 -9.10 1.69 -19.75
C GLY A 201 -9.08 2.91 -18.81
N SER A 202 -10.24 3.30 -18.25
CA SER A 202 -10.37 4.40 -17.28
C SER A 202 -10.08 3.99 -15.84
N GLY A 203 -9.92 2.69 -15.55
CA GLY A 203 -9.88 2.17 -14.19
C GLY A 203 -11.22 2.33 -13.47
N ASN A 204 -11.58 1.39 -12.60
CA ASN A 204 -12.82 1.48 -11.80
C ASN A 204 -12.61 2.45 -10.62
N ALA A 205 -12.42 3.74 -10.92
CA ALA A 205 -12.06 4.77 -9.93
C ALA A 205 -13.03 4.83 -8.75
N VAL A 206 -14.34 4.68 -9.01
CA VAL A 206 -15.37 4.63 -7.97
C VAL A 206 -15.13 3.51 -6.97
N ALA A 207 -14.84 2.29 -7.44
CA ALA A 207 -14.52 1.17 -6.54
C ALA A 207 -13.26 1.45 -5.72
N ILE A 208 -12.20 1.99 -6.35
CA ILE A 208 -10.96 2.33 -5.67
C ILE A 208 -11.21 3.41 -4.59
N ASP A 209 -11.99 4.45 -4.90
CA ASP A 209 -12.33 5.53 -3.96
C ASP A 209 -13.12 4.99 -2.76
N LEU A 210 -14.11 4.12 -2.99
CA LEU A 210 -14.90 3.48 -1.93
C LEU A 210 -14.02 2.63 -1.00
N ILE A 211 -13.10 1.83 -1.57
CA ILE A 211 -12.19 0.99 -0.79
C ILE A 211 -11.24 1.86 0.04
N ALA A 212 -10.61 2.86 -0.59
CA ALA A 212 -9.71 3.77 0.10
C ALA A 212 -10.42 4.50 1.26
N GLU A 213 -11.64 4.98 1.03
CA GLU A 213 -12.43 5.65 2.06
C GLU A 213 -12.83 4.72 3.20
N HIS A 214 -13.22 3.49 2.89
CA HIS A 214 -13.51 2.49 3.92
C HIS A 214 -12.30 2.23 4.82
N ILE A 215 -11.10 2.12 4.22
CA ILE A 215 -9.85 1.89 4.96
C ILE A 215 -9.54 3.09 5.86
N ARG A 216 -9.66 4.33 5.36
CA ARG A 216 -9.47 5.54 6.17
C ARG A 216 -10.38 5.56 7.40
N LEU A 217 -11.66 5.23 7.21
CA LEU A 217 -12.63 5.11 8.31
C LEU A 217 -12.22 4.02 9.31
N LYS A 218 -11.74 2.86 8.84
CA LYS A 218 -11.29 1.76 9.72
C LYS A 218 -10.04 2.09 10.51
N LEU A 219 -9.13 2.87 9.95
CA LEU A 219 -7.95 3.36 10.66
C LEU A 219 -8.30 4.46 11.69
N GLN A 220 -9.58 4.84 11.84
CA GLN A 220 -10.03 6.00 12.61
C GLN A 220 -9.32 7.31 12.21
N GLN A 221 -8.70 7.30 11.03
CA GLN A 221 -8.11 8.44 10.37
C GLN A 221 -9.20 9.07 9.51
N HIS A 222 -10.24 9.54 10.18
CA HIS A 222 -11.30 10.30 9.53
C HIS A 222 -10.65 11.47 8.80
N ASP A 223 -11.17 11.80 7.61
CA ASP A 223 -10.91 13.13 7.05
C ASP A 223 -11.42 14.13 8.09
N LEU A 224 -10.50 14.66 8.88
CA LEU A 224 -10.83 15.48 10.05
C LEU A 224 -11.64 16.70 9.61
N ARG A 225 -11.56 17.10 8.32
CA ARG A 225 -12.38 18.14 7.69
C ARG A 225 -13.88 17.83 7.73
N ARG A 226 -14.27 16.56 7.72
CA ARG A 226 -15.68 16.12 7.77
C ARG A 226 -16.24 16.08 9.18
N LEU A 227 -15.38 15.84 10.18
CA LEU A 227 -15.76 15.81 11.59
C LEU A 227 -15.73 17.19 12.23
N TYR A 228 -14.76 18.01 11.82
CA TYR A 228 -14.52 19.34 12.36
C TYR A 228 -14.72 20.35 11.23
N ALA A 229 -15.91 20.95 11.18
CA ALA A 229 -16.25 21.97 10.18
C ALA A 229 -15.34 23.20 10.23
N ASN A 230 -14.68 23.42 11.37
CA ASN A 230 -13.72 24.49 11.62
C ASN A 230 -12.25 24.07 11.41
N LEU A 231 -11.98 22.83 10.96
CA LEU A 231 -10.61 22.41 10.66
C LEU A 231 -10.17 22.94 9.30
N GLN A 232 -9.10 23.74 9.31
CA GLN A 232 -8.40 24.14 8.10
C GLN A 232 -7.13 23.31 7.94
N ILE A 233 -6.94 22.74 6.75
CA ILE A 233 -5.71 22.03 6.39
C ILE A 233 -4.81 22.97 5.61
N ILE A 234 -3.56 23.10 6.08
CA ILE A 234 -2.52 23.85 5.38
C ILE A 234 -2.13 23.04 4.13
N PRO A 235 -2.25 23.62 2.91
CA PRO A 235 -1.90 22.91 1.68
C PRO A 235 -0.43 22.45 1.70
N SER A 236 -0.20 21.18 1.37
CA SER A 236 1.16 20.64 1.31
C SER A 236 1.90 21.18 0.09
N SER A 237 2.99 21.93 0.32
CA SER A 237 3.92 22.39 -0.73
C SER A 237 5.14 21.48 -0.88
N PHE A 238 5.92 21.65 -1.95
CA PHE A 238 7.21 20.95 -2.10
C PHE A 238 8.18 21.26 -0.95
N GLN A 239 8.11 22.48 -0.39
CA GLN A 239 8.90 22.85 0.77
C GLN A 239 8.47 22.07 2.03
N ILE A 240 7.15 21.98 2.30
CA ILE A 240 6.62 21.22 3.43
C ILE A 240 7.00 19.74 3.29
N ARG A 241 6.87 19.18 2.08
CA ARG A 241 7.30 17.81 1.79
C ARG A 241 8.80 17.62 2.02
N GLY A 242 9.64 18.54 1.57
CA GLY A 242 11.09 18.49 1.81
C GLY A 242 11.43 18.48 3.30
N MET A 243 10.80 19.35 4.10
CA MET A 243 10.97 19.36 5.55
C MET A 243 10.49 18.07 6.20
N HIS A 244 9.33 17.54 5.77
CA HIS A 244 8.85 16.23 6.22
C HIS A 244 9.81 15.10 5.91
N THR A 245 10.44 15.10 4.73
CA THR A 245 11.44 14.10 4.38
C THR A 245 12.60 14.13 5.37
N ILE A 246 13.12 15.31 5.71
CA ILE A 246 14.23 15.46 6.67
C ILE A 246 13.81 14.97 8.05
N ILE A 247 12.69 15.42 8.61
CA ILE A 247 12.31 15.02 9.98
C ILE A 247 11.91 13.55 10.10
N ARG A 248 11.63 12.86 8.97
CA ARG A 248 11.26 11.44 8.92
C ARG A 248 12.43 10.53 8.55
N ASP A 249 13.56 11.08 8.10
CA ASP A 249 14.77 10.30 7.84
C ASP A 249 15.42 9.90 9.18
N ALA A 250 15.65 8.61 9.36
CA ALA A 250 16.25 8.04 10.56
C ALA A 250 17.71 8.48 10.76
N ASN A 251 18.37 8.98 9.72
CA ASN A 251 19.75 9.47 9.78
C ASN A 251 19.84 10.98 10.08
N THR A 252 18.72 11.68 10.19
CA THR A 252 18.71 13.12 10.48
C THR A 252 19.27 13.42 11.86
N SER A 253 20.17 14.40 11.93
CA SER A 253 20.76 14.83 13.20
C SER A 253 19.70 15.43 14.12
N THR A 254 19.89 15.34 15.44
CA THR A 254 18.97 15.94 16.42
C THR A 254 18.81 17.46 16.20
N ALA A 255 19.89 18.13 15.78
CA ALA A 255 19.88 19.57 15.52
C ALA A 255 19.03 19.91 14.29
N ASP A 256 19.20 19.18 13.19
CA ASP A 256 18.39 19.36 11.98
C ASP A 256 16.93 19.01 12.24
N PHE A 257 16.67 17.90 12.96
CA PHE A 257 15.32 17.52 13.34
C PHE A 257 14.62 18.66 14.08
N ALA A 258 15.25 19.22 15.12
CA ALA A 258 14.69 20.33 15.88
C ALA A 258 14.46 21.57 15.00
N PHE A 259 15.45 21.94 14.17
CA PHE A 259 15.36 23.09 13.28
C PHE A 259 14.18 22.99 12.30
N TYR A 260 14.02 21.84 11.63
CA TYR A 260 12.95 21.65 10.65
C TYR A 260 11.59 21.40 11.31
N ALA A 261 11.56 20.77 12.49
CA ALA A 261 10.33 20.64 13.28
C ALA A 261 9.81 22.01 13.72
N ASP A 262 10.68 22.90 14.23
CA ASP A 262 10.31 24.28 14.59
C ASP A 262 9.81 25.07 13.37
N ARG A 263 10.42 24.84 12.20
CA ARG A 263 9.99 25.50 10.96
C ARG A 263 8.60 25.03 10.53
N LEU A 264 8.29 23.75 10.65
CA LEU A 264 6.94 23.22 10.43
C LEU A 264 5.95 23.77 11.47
N LEU A 265 6.36 23.86 12.74
CA LEU A 265 5.53 24.42 13.81
C LEU A 265 5.17 25.88 13.54
N ARG A 266 6.12 26.69 13.06
CA ARG A 266 5.87 28.09 12.68
C ARG A 266 4.82 28.21 11.59
N LEU A 267 4.86 27.36 10.56
CA LEU A 267 3.83 27.37 9.51
C LEU A 267 2.43 27.09 10.08
N VAL A 268 2.33 26.17 11.05
CA VAL A 268 1.06 25.88 11.72
C VAL A 268 0.58 27.07 12.54
N VAL A 269 1.48 27.72 13.29
CA VAL A 269 1.16 28.90 14.09
C VAL A 269 0.76 30.07 13.21
N GLU A 270 1.49 30.35 12.13
CA GLU A 270 1.19 31.44 11.18
C GLU A 270 -0.19 31.25 10.52
N ALA A 271 -0.49 30.03 10.05
CA ALA A 271 -1.80 29.70 9.52
C ALA A 271 -2.91 29.86 10.57
N GLY A 272 -2.65 29.42 11.81
CA GLY A 272 -3.58 29.58 12.93
C GLY A 272 -3.84 31.05 13.28
N LEU A 273 -2.80 31.89 13.30
CA LEU A 273 -2.92 33.33 13.54
C LEU A 273 -3.72 34.02 12.42
N GLY A 274 -3.58 33.57 11.18
CA GLY A 274 -4.39 34.06 10.05
C GLY A 274 -5.90 33.80 10.18
N CYS A 275 -6.30 32.90 11.09
CA CYS A 275 -7.71 32.61 11.37
C CYS A 275 -8.31 33.51 12.48
N LEU A 276 -7.49 34.33 13.16
CA LEU A 276 -7.97 35.24 14.20
C LEU A 276 -8.64 36.47 13.58
N PRO A 277 -9.59 37.12 14.29
CA PRO A 277 -10.24 38.33 13.79
C PRO A 277 -9.24 39.50 13.72
N PHE A 278 -9.34 40.28 12.64
CA PHE A 278 -8.54 41.46 12.39
C PHE A 278 -9.43 42.71 12.28
N GLU A 279 -8.89 43.87 12.63
CA GLU A 279 -9.49 45.19 12.43
C GLU A 279 -8.53 46.12 11.67
N ASP A 280 -9.09 47.08 10.93
CA ASP A 280 -8.31 48.02 10.13
C ASP A 280 -7.46 48.94 11.01
N LYS A 281 -6.19 49.11 10.64
CA LYS A 281 -5.25 50.01 11.30
C LYS A 281 -4.47 50.83 10.31
N PHE A 282 -4.51 52.14 10.50
CA PHE A 282 -3.75 53.09 9.70
C PHE A 282 -2.51 53.54 10.46
N VAL A 283 -1.34 53.40 9.83
CA VAL A 283 -0.07 53.88 10.38
C VAL A 283 0.62 54.79 9.40
N PHE A 284 1.38 55.76 9.93
CA PHE A 284 2.26 56.59 9.11
C PHE A 284 3.60 55.89 8.94
N THR A 285 4.00 55.67 7.69
CA THR A 285 5.32 55.13 7.37
C THR A 285 6.41 56.16 7.67
N PRO A 286 7.69 55.75 7.81
CA PRO A 286 8.82 56.68 7.92
C PRO A 286 8.94 57.66 6.75
N THR A 287 8.29 57.38 5.62
CA THR A 287 8.22 58.25 4.43
C THR A 287 7.02 59.20 4.43
N GLY A 288 6.27 59.27 5.52
CA GLY A 288 5.10 60.15 5.68
C GLY A 288 3.84 59.68 4.93
N ARG A 289 3.84 58.46 4.37
CA ARG A 289 2.68 57.89 3.69
C ARG A 289 1.80 57.14 4.68
N VAL A 290 0.48 57.13 4.44
CA VAL A 290 -0.43 56.29 5.22
C VAL A 290 -0.38 54.86 4.66
N TYR A 291 -0.14 53.89 5.53
CA TYR A 291 -0.28 52.46 5.23
C TYR A 291 -1.56 51.94 5.90
N ALA A 292 -2.46 51.41 5.08
CA ALA A 292 -3.67 50.72 5.53
C ALA A 292 -3.31 49.25 5.81
N GLY A 293 -3.07 48.93 7.07
CA GLY A 293 -2.82 47.58 7.55
C GLY A 293 -3.96 47.08 8.41
N VAL A 294 -3.67 46.01 9.16
CA VAL A 294 -4.61 45.42 10.12
C VAL A 294 -3.90 45.13 11.45
N GLU A 295 -4.67 45.08 12.53
CA GLU A 295 -4.24 44.51 13.82
C GLU A 295 -5.22 43.45 14.31
N PHE A 296 -4.82 42.63 15.28
CA PHE A 296 -5.75 41.67 15.88
C PHE A 296 -6.85 42.43 16.64
N ALA A 297 -8.10 42.10 16.34
CA ALA A 297 -9.22 42.67 17.06
C ALA A 297 -9.12 42.28 18.55
N LYS A 298 -9.19 43.27 19.43
CA LYS A 298 -9.21 43.03 20.88
C LYS A 298 -10.59 42.46 21.26
N ARG A 299 -10.60 41.41 22.08
CA ARG A 299 -11.83 40.83 22.64
C ARG A 299 -12.55 41.80 23.56
#